data_AF-A0A2K0UTQ7-F1
#
_entry.id   AF-A0A2K0UTQ7-F1
#
_cell.length_a   1.000
_cell.length_b   1.000
_cell.length_c   1.000
_cell.angle_alpha   90.00
_cell.angle_beta   90.00
_cell.angle_gamma   90.00
#
_symmetry.space_group_name_H-M   'P 1'
#
loop_
_entity.id
_entity.type
_entity.pdbx_description
1 polymer ?
#
loop_
_entity_poly.entity_id
_entity_poly.type
_entity_poly.pdbx_seq_one_letter_code
_entity_poly.pdbx_strand_id
1 'polypeptide(L)'
;MKATVQSPVAEHPAQQNGRWKIDLVGLSASLTEDDIASVFPSFEKPCQIAIGDLSYEMDPEMDSTLVKSMLYEKGELEKWNVFDSSTAKRIKAQATFVEECHAQVAASSLDGTELPFNHNGKLFVQLITSAKFKVSARVYDAVKKTIDAHKPDWDRQFIRYSALPERGFHRILKIEGEDRQLVAQAKRALEKVITGTVLTMDGKNIWYSNLKISKNAYRKLQKIERDLEVVIVRDIRASNFRAFGPEERVAQAAETLQQLIDELKAGDHAIKKAVSPVKRQQLETDCPICFGEAEESLQTSCGHIYCGLCFFQMCQAEASRPGDFSISCTHSL
;
A
#
# COMPACT_ATOMS: atom_id res chain seq x y z
N MET A 1 32.07 22.16 4.19
CA MET A 1 32.65 21.76 2.90
C MET A 1 34.13 21.49 3.15
N LYS A 2 34.67 20.32 2.76
CA LYS A 2 36.11 20.05 2.85
C LYS A 2 36.66 20.18 1.43
N ALA A 3 37.37 21.26 1.16
CA ALA A 3 38.18 21.37 -0.05
C ALA A 3 39.47 20.58 0.17
N THR A 4 39.85 19.77 -0.80
CA THR A 4 41.14 19.05 -0.77
C THR A 4 42.10 19.74 -1.72
N VAL A 5 43.26 20.10 -1.19
CA VAL A 5 44.37 20.66 -1.96
C VAL A 5 45.21 19.50 -2.48
N GLN A 6 45.29 19.34 -3.79
CA GLN A 6 46.26 18.42 -4.38
C GLN A 6 47.67 19.04 -4.34
N SER A 7 48.69 18.20 -4.30
CA SER A 7 50.09 18.65 -4.18
C SER A 7 50.45 19.64 -5.29
N PRO A 8 51.15 20.76 -4.96
CA PRO A 8 51.58 21.73 -5.95
C PRO A 8 52.46 21.09 -7.03
N VAL A 9 52.16 21.36 -8.30
CA VAL A 9 52.93 20.90 -9.46
C VAL A 9 53.61 22.10 -10.11
N ALA A 10 54.93 22.04 -10.29
CA ALA A 10 55.65 23.05 -11.04
C ALA A 10 55.27 22.98 -12.53
N GLU A 11 54.88 24.10 -13.14
CA GLU A 11 54.55 24.13 -14.58
C GLU A 11 55.76 23.75 -15.46
N HIS A 12 56.98 24.04 -14.97
CA HIS A 12 58.22 23.66 -15.61
C HIS A 12 59.20 23.05 -14.59
N PRO A 13 59.45 21.72 -14.62
CA PRO A 13 60.27 21.03 -13.61
C PRO A 13 61.75 21.44 -13.60
N ALA A 14 62.22 22.14 -14.64
CA ALA A 14 63.60 22.63 -14.74
C ALA A 14 63.82 24.04 -14.16
N GLN A 15 62.78 24.72 -13.70
CA GLN A 15 62.83 26.13 -13.30
C GLN A 15 62.82 26.26 -11.76
N GLN A 16 63.94 26.67 -11.16
CA GLN A 16 64.09 26.76 -9.69
C GLN A 16 63.13 27.76 -9.01
N ASN A 17 62.64 28.78 -9.73
CA ASN A 17 61.64 29.76 -9.30
C ASN A 17 60.47 29.86 -10.31
N GLY A 18 59.99 28.71 -10.79
CA GLY A 18 58.89 28.64 -11.77
C GLY A 18 57.51 28.93 -11.17
N ARG A 19 56.49 29.03 -12.03
CA ARG A 19 55.08 29.06 -11.63
C ARG A 19 54.64 27.66 -11.15
N TRP A 20 53.75 27.66 -10.17
CA TRP A 20 53.20 26.44 -9.58
C TRP A 20 51.70 26.43 -9.77
N LYS A 21 51.17 25.26 -10.12
CA LYS A 21 49.75 25.00 -10.20
C LYS A 21 49.32 24.22 -8.97
N ILE A 22 48.16 24.58 -8.41
CA ILE A 22 47.51 23.86 -7.31
C ILE A 22 46.10 23.52 -7.77
N ASP A 23 45.74 22.25 -7.69
CA ASP A 23 44.39 21.78 -7.99
C ASP A 23 43.56 21.68 -6.71
N LEU A 24 42.45 22.42 -6.67
CA LEU A 24 41.49 22.40 -5.58
C LEU A 24 40.28 21.57 -6.02
N VAL A 25 40.01 20.48 -5.31
CA VAL A 25 38.87 19.60 -5.59
C VAL A 25 37.87 19.59 -4.44
N GLY A 26 36.60 19.30 -4.76
CA GLY A 26 35.50 19.29 -3.77
C GLY A 26 34.93 20.68 -3.44
N LEU A 27 35.06 21.63 -4.36
CA LEU A 27 34.47 22.97 -4.28
C LEU A 27 32.99 22.98 -4.69
N SER A 28 32.25 24.01 -4.29
CA SER A 28 30.83 24.21 -4.65
C SER A 28 30.68 24.60 -6.13
N ALA A 29 29.64 24.10 -6.80
CA ALA A 29 29.31 24.49 -8.18
C ALA A 29 28.93 25.97 -8.34
N SER A 30 28.51 26.63 -7.26
CA SER A 30 28.14 28.05 -7.24
C SER A 30 29.31 28.99 -7.00
N LEU A 31 30.53 28.48 -6.91
CA LEU A 31 31.72 29.22 -6.49
C LEU A 31 32.36 29.88 -7.72
N THR A 32 32.62 31.17 -7.63
CA THR A 32 33.16 31.97 -8.73
C THR A 32 34.66 32.21 -8.60
N GLU A 33 35.31 32.65 -9.67
CA GLU A 33 36.73 33.03 -9.62
C GLU A 33 36.99 34.16 -8.62
N ASP A 34 36.06 35.12 -8.51
CA ASP A 34 36.13 36.23 -7.55
C ASP A 34 36.03 35.73 -6.11
N ASP A 35 35.17 34.73 -5.85
CA ASP A 35 35.07 34.11 -4.52
C ASP A 35 36.41 33.50 -4.11
N ILE A 36 37.12 32.81 -5.04
CA ILE A 36 38.45 32.24 -4.79
C ILE A 36 39.49 33.36 -4.61
N ALA A 37 39.51 34.34 -5.52
CA ALA A 37 40.48 35.43 -5.51
C ALA A 37 40.39 36.31 -4.26
N SER A 38 39.19 36.43 -3.68
CA SER A 38 38.93 37.21 -2.47
C SER A 38 39.56 36.62 -1.21
N VAL A 39 39.89 35.32 -1.21
CA VAL A 39 40.50 34.63 -0.06
C VAL A 39 41.98 34.98 0.10
N PHE A 40 42.66 35.33 -1.00
CA PHE A 40 44.10 35.57 -0.99
C PHE A 40 44.44 37.04 -0.71
N PRO A 41 45.45 37.32 0.15
CA PRO A 41 46.02 38.65 0.29
C PRO A 41 46.53 39.19 -1.06
N SER A 42 46.48 40.51 -1.26
CA SER A 42 46.82 41.15 -2.54
C SER A 42 48.17 40.75 -3.14
N PHE A 43 49.15 40.41 -2.31
CA PHE A 43 50.51 40.01 -2.71
C PHE A 43 50.69 38.49 -2.94
N GLU A 44 49.68 37.69 -2.59
CA GLU A 44 49.64 36.22 -2.75
C GLU A 44 48.53 35.77 -3.71
N LYS A 45 47.91 36.71 -4.43
CA LYS A 45 46.85 36.38 -5.37
C LYS A 45 47.37 35.47 -6.49
N PRO A 46 46.62 34.39 -6.83
CA PRO A 46 46.94 33.54 -7.96
C PRO A 46 47.04 34.36 -9.24
N CYS A 47 48.06 34.10 -10.06
CA CYS A 47 48.22 34.78 -11.35
C CYS A 47 47.15 34.36 -12.37
N GLN A 48 46.57 33.18 -12.18
CA GLN A 48 45.51 32.61 -13.00
C GLN A 48 44.64 31.72 -12.11
N ILE A 49 43.32 31.85 -12.25
CA ILE A 49 42.33 30.94 -11.69
C ILE A 49 41.60 30.35 -12.88
N ALA A 50 41.42 29.04 -12.89
CA ALA A 50 40.64 28.35 -13.91
C ALA A 50 39.70 27.38 -13.19
N ILE A 51 38.40 27.54 -13.39
CA ILE A 51 37.40 26.62 -12.88
C ILE A 51 37.24 25.51 -13.92
N GLY A 52 37.55 24.27 -13.53
CA GLY A 52 37.32 23.10 -14.38
C GLY A 52 35.85 22.71 -14.46
N ASP A 53 35.55 21.75 -15.33
CA ASP A 53 34.20 21.18 -15.43
C ASP A 53 33.76 20.56 -14.09
N LEU A 54 32.44 20.55 -13.86
CA LEU A 54 31.87 19.92 -12.68
C LEU A 54 32.26 18.44 -12.67
N SER A 55 32.78 17.96 -11.53
CA SER A 55 33.12 16.55 -11.36
C SER A 55 31.90 15.63 -11.40
N TYR A 56 30.69 16.20 -11.33
CA TYR A 56 29.41 15.50 -11.41
C TYR A 56 28.29 16.51 -11.73
N GLU A 57 27.48 16.19 -12.72
CA GLU A 57 26.19 16.84 -12.98
C GLU A 57 25.08 15.84 -12.67
N MET A 58 24.02 16.30 -11.99
CA MET A 58 22.93 15.42 -11.59
C MET A 58 22.15 14.93 -12.81
N ASP A 59 22.16 13.61 -13.02
CA ASP A 59 21.36 12.91 -14.03
C ASP A 59 20.49 11.88 -13.30
N PRO A 60 19.26 12.23 -12.90
CA PRO A 60 18.41 11.37 -12.08
C PRO A 60 18.16 9.97 -12.67
N GLU A 61 18.13 9.85 -14.00
CA GLU A 61 17.88 8.57 -14.69
C GLU A 61 19.12 7.68 -14.64
N MET A 62 20.29 8.24 -14.99
CA MET A 62 21.56 7.52 -14.93
C MET A 62 21.92 7.16 -13.49
N ASP A 63 21.82 8.12 -12.57
CA ASP A 63 22.12 7.97 -11.15
C ASP A 63 21.26 6.87 -10.51
N SER A 64 19.95 6.88 -10.81
CA SER A 64 19.06 5.82 -10.37
C SER A 64 19.47 4.45 -10.93
N THR A 65 19.92 4.39 -12.19
CA THR A 65 20.29 3.14 -12.84
C THR A 65 21.55 2.54 -12.22
N LEU A 66 22.52 3.39 -11.87
CA LEU A 66 23.74 2.98 -11.18
C LEU A 66 23.44 2.42 -9.77
N VAL A 67 22.62 3.12 -8.97
CA VAL A 67 22.22 2.61 -7.63
C VAL A 67 21.42 1.30 -7.76
N LYS A 68 20.52 1.21 -8.75
CA LYS A 68 19.76 -0.02 -9.01
C LYS A 68 20.69 -1.20 -9.35
N SER A 69 21.75 -0.95 -10.11
CA SER A 69 22.75 -1.96 -10.48
C SER A 69 23.51 -2.47 -9.25
N MET A 70 23.93 -1.59 -8.34
CA MET A 70 24.55 -1.97 -7.06
C MET A 70 23.66 -2.89 -6.22
N LEU A 71 22.34 -2.70 -6.29
CA LEU A 71 21.37 -3.56 -5.60
C LEU A 71 21.19 -4.92 -6.31
N TYR A 72 21.16 -4.96 -7.63
CA TYR A 72 21.10 -6.22 -8.39
C TYR A 72 22.30 -7.12 -8.16
N GLU A 73 23.48 -6.56 -7.89
CA GLU A 73 24.66 -7.34 -7.47
C GLU A 73 24.43 -8.12 -6.17
N LYS A 74 23.47 -7.70 -5.34
CA LYS A 74 23.13 -8.39 -4.08
C LYS A 74 22.03 -9.43 -4.25
N GLY A 75 21.23 -9.33 -5.32
CA GLY A 75 20.17 -10.27 -5.63
C GLY A 75 19.09 -9.71 -6.55
N GLU A 76 18.20 -10.58 -7.00
CA GLU A 76 17.09 -10.19 -7.88
C GLU A 76 16.08 -9.28 -7.18
N LEU A 77 15.72 -8.20 -7.87
CA LEU A 77 14.72 -7.23 -7.44
C LEU A 77 13.36 -7.56 -8.05
N GLU A 78 12.35 -7.74 -7.20
CA GLU A 78 10.94 -7.77 -7.60
C GLU A 78 10.49 -6.36 -8.00
N LYS A 79 10.94 -5.33 -7.28
CA LYS A 79 10.48 -3.95 -7.47
C LYS A 79 11.56 -2.92 -7.21
N TRP A 80 11.56 -1.86 -8.02
CA TRP A 80 12.36 -0.64 -7.83
C TRP A 80 11.46 0.57 -8.03
N ASN A 81 11.48 1.52 -7.10
CA ASN A 81 10.77 2.79 -7.24
C ASN A 81 11.68 3.92 -6.77
N VAL A 82 11.78 4.98 -7.57
CA VAL A 82 12.38 6.25 -7.16
C VAL A 82 11.23 7.22 -6.88
N PHE A 83 11.33 7.96 -5.79
CA PHE A 83 10.35 8.96 -5.42
C PHE A 83 10.93 10.33 -5.76
N ASP A 84 10.26 11.05 -6.66
CA ASP A 84 10.65 12.41 -7.02
C ASP A 84 10.67 13.31 -5.80
N SER A 85 11.77 14.03 -5.65
CA SER A 85 11.87 15.13 -4.69
C SER A 85 12.64 16.27 -5.35
N SER A 86 11.99 16.94 -6.30
CA SER A 86 12.55 18.10 -7.02
C SER A 86 13.01 19.23 -6.10
N THR A 87 12.63 19.22 -4.81
CA THR A 87 13.01 20.22 -3.81
C THR A 87 13.83 19.68 -2.63
N ALA A 88 14.10 18.37 -2.54
CA ALA A 88 14.79 17.80 -1.38
C ALA A 88 16.28 17.56 -1.64
N LYS A 89 17.10 17.76 -0.60
CA LYS A 89 18.55 17.51 -0.62
C LYS A 89 18.96 16.04 -0.81
N ARG A 90 17.99 15.11 -0.83
CA ARG A 90 18.20 13.66 -0.93
C ARG A 90 17.11 13.05 -1.78
N ILE A 91 17.50 12.25 -2.76
CA ILE A 91 16.59 11.40 -3.54
C ILE A 91 16.25 10.17 -2.70
N LYS A 92 14.98 9.79 -2.66
CA LYS A 92 14.53 8.57 -1.97
C LYS A 92 14.19 7.50 -3.00
N ALA A 93 14.62 6.28 -2.74
CA ALA A 93 14.24 5.11 -3.52
C ALA A 93 13.85 3.95 -2.60
N GLN A 94 13.06 3.02 -3.12
CA GLN A 94 12.67 1.79 -2.45
C GLN A 94 12.88 0.61 -3.40
N ALA A 95 13.69 -0.34 -2.96
CA ALA A 95 13.89 -1.63 -3.59
C ALA A 95 13.15 -2.73 -2.81
N THR A 96 12.61 -3.71 -3.53
CA THR A 96 12.06 -4.93 -2.96
C THR A 96 12.76 -6.10 -3.63
N PHE A 97 13.50 -6.87 -2.84
CA PHE A 97 14.14 -8.10 -3.29
C PHE A 97 13.13 -9.24 -3.30
N VAL A 98 13.34 -10.22 -4.18
CA VAL A 98 12.57 -11.47 -4.19
C VAL A 98 12.81 -12.26 -2.88
N GLU A 99 14.07 -12.30 -2.44
CA GLU A 99 14.49 -13.01 -1.22
C GLU A 99 14.85 -12.05 -0.09
N GLU A 100 14.43 -12.38 1.14
CA GLU A 100 14.67 -11.55 2.33
C GLU A 100 16.17 -11.40 2.63
N CYS A 101 16.96 -12.47 2.44
CA CYS A 101 18.40 -12.45 2.72
C CYS A 101 19.16 -11.45 1.84
N HIS A 102 18.77 -11.28 0.58
CA HIS A 102 19.40 -10.30 -0.32
C HIS A 102 19.14 -8.86 0.16
N ALA A 103 17.95 -8.57 0.67
CA ALA A 103 17.64 -7.27 1.26
C ALA A 103 18.49 -6.98 2.51
N GLN A 104 18.70 -7.99 3.37
CA GLN A 104 19.56 -7.87 4.56
C GLN A 104 21.03 -7.62 4.19
N VAL A 105 21.56 -8.37 3.20
CA VAL A 105 22.93 -8.18 2.71
C VAL A 105 23.09 -6.82 2.03
N ALA A 106 22.12 -6.39 1.23
CA ALA A 106 22.14 -5.08 0.60
C ALA A 106 22.17 -3.95 1.64
N ALA A 107 21.29 -3.99 2.64
CA ALA A 107 21.28 -2.98 3.70
C ALA A 107 22.59 -2.95 4.49
N SER A 108 23.12 -4.10 4.90
CA SER A 108 24.35 -4.16 5.70
C SER A 108 25.64 -3.84 4.93
N SER A 109 25.68 -4.06 3.61
CA SER A 109 26.87 -3.83 2.79
C SER A 109 26.91 -2.48 2.07
N LEU A 110 25.75 -1.87 1.80
CA LEU A 110 25.68 -0.63 1.01
C LEU A 110 25.42 0.62 1.86
N ASP A 111 24.93 0.48 3.09
CA ASP A 111 24.69 1.64 3.95
C ASP A 111 26.00 2.38 4.28
N GLY A 112 25.99 3.70 4.08
CA GLY A 112 27.13 4.58 4.31
C GLY A 112 28.23 4.55 3.24
N THR A 113 28.08 3.74 2.19
CA THR A 113 29.02 3.67 1.06
C THR A 113 28.98 4.93 0.19
N GLU A 114 30.05 5.20 -0.54
CA GLU A 114 30.11 6.31 -1.50
C GLU A 114 29.21 6.04 -2.71
N LEU A 115 28.64 7.10 -3.30
CA LEU A 115 27.89 6.96 -4.54
C LEU A 115 28.85 6.74 -5.73
N PRO A 116 28.49 5.85 -6.69
CA PRO A 116 29.37 5.51 -7.81
C PRO A 116 29.59 6.67 -8.79
N PHE A 117 28.72 7.68 -8.78
CA PHE A 117 28.79 8.88 -9.63
C PHE A 117 29.18 10.15 -8.85
N ASN A 118 29.29 10.08 -7.51
CA ASN A 118 29.64 11.22 -6.68
C ASN A 118 30.32 10.75 -5.38
N HIS A 119 31.65 10.72 -5.39
CA HIS A 119 32.48 10.29 -4.24
C HIS A 119 32.27 11.11 -2.97
N ASN A 120 31.76 12.33 -3.07
CA ASN A 120 31.43 13.16 -1.90
C ASN A 120 30.03 12.85 -1.34
N GLY A 121 29.20 12.17 -2.12
CA GLY A 121 27.88 11.70 -1.73
C GLY A 121 27.92 10.32 -1.08
N LYS A 122 26.96 10.06 -0.20
CA LYS A 122 26.81 8.76 0.45
C LYS A 122 25.45 8.15 0.15
N LEU A 123 25.46 6.85 -0.07
CA LEU A 123 24.26 6.04 -0.11
C LEU A 123 23.87 5.67 1.33
N PHE A 124 22.59 5.88 1.68
CA PHE A 124 22.03 5.43 2.95
C PHE A 124 21.00 4.36 2.65
N VAL A 125 21.16 3.18 3.24
CA VAL A 125 20.32 2.01 2.99
C VAL A 125 19.80 1.48 4.30
N GLN A 126 18.48 1.32 4.37
CA GLN A 126 17.81 0.78 5.55
C GLN A 126 16.95 -0.40 5.13
N LEU A 127 16.98 -1.46 5.94
CA LEU A 127 16.06 -2.58 5.77
C LEU A 127 14.71 -2.22 6.39
N ILE A 128 13.67 -2.17 5.55
CA ILE A 128 12.31 -1.84 5.99
C ILE A 128 11.42 -3.08 5.83
N THR A 129 10.81 -3.51 6.93
CA THR A 129 9.74 -4.51 6.90
C THR A 129 8.46 -3.81 6.47
N SER A 130 7.77 -4.34 5.44
CA SER A 130 6.50 -3.78 4.96
C SER A 130 5.40 -4.84 4.90
N ALA A 131 4.21 -4.48 5.36
CA ALA A 131 2.98 -5.27 5.16
C ALA A 131 1.94 -4.42 4.42
N LYS A 132 1.26 -5.02 3.44
CA LYS A 132 0.18 -4.37 2.67
C LYS A 132 -1.10 -5.18 2.79
N PHE A 133 -2.21 -4.47 2.90
CA PHE A 133 -3.55 -5.06 2.98
C PHE A 133 -4.46 -4.39 1.96
N LYS A 134 -5.14 -5.19 1.15
CA LYS A 134 -6.23 -4.73 0.28
C LYS A 134 -7.53 -4.83 1.07
N VAL A 135 -8.17 -3.69 1.33
CA VAL A 135 -9.40 -3.60 2.13
C VAL A 135 -10.46 -2.89 1.28
N SER A 136 -11.74 -3.27 1.38
CA SER A 136 -12.79 -2.50 0.69
C SER A 136 -12.90 -1.10 1.30
N ALA A 137 -13.21 -0.10 0.47
CA ALA A 137 -13.37 1.29 0.92
C ALA A 137 -14.43 1.40 2.02
N ARG A 138 -15.57 0.72 1.83
CA ARG A 138 -16.66 0.65 2.82
C ARG A 138 -16.24 0.05 4.16
N VAL A 139 -15.43 -1.01 4.17
CA VAL A 139 -14.89 -1.58 5.43
C VAL A 139 -13.91 -0.60 6.05
N TYR A 140 -13.00 -0.03 5.26
CA TYR A 140 -12.04 0.97 5.74
C TYR A 140 -12.73 2.15 6.42
N ASP A 141 -13.77 2.71 5.81
CA ASP A 141 -14.52 3.85 6.36
C ASP A 141 -15.16 3.50 7.72
N ALA A 142 -15.73 2.30 7.84
CA ALA A 142 -16.34 1.83 9.09
C ALA A 142 -15.32 1.67 10.23
N VAL A 143 -14.10 1.22 9.93
CA VAL A 143 -13.07 0.97 10.95
C VAL A 143 -12.02 2.06 11.05
N LYS A 144 -12.13 3.14 10.26
CA LYS A 144 -11.13 4.21 10.19
C LYS A 144 -10.86 4.83 11.56
N LYS A 145 -11.90 5.10 12.34
CA LYS A 145 -11.78 5.63 13.71
C LYS A 145 -10.94 4.71 14.60
N THR A 146 -11.20 3.40 14.54
CA THR A 146 -10.46 2.37 15.28
C THR A 146 -9.00 2.28 14.85
N ILE A 147 -8.73 2.33 13.54
CA ILE A 147 -7.35 2.37 13.02
C ILE A 147 -6.63 3.64 13.48
N ASP A 148 -7.31 4.80 13.40
CA ASP A 148 -6.73 6.09 13.79
C ASP A 148 -6.33 6.12 15.28
N ALA A 149 -7.04 5.38 16.14
CA ALA A 149 -6.69 5.25 17.55
C ALA A 149 -5.36 4.52 17.80
N HIS A 150 -4.90 3.66 16.87
CA HIS A 150 -3.60 2.98 16.98
C HIS A 150 -2.42 3.83 16.49
N LYS A 151 -2.67 4.88 15.69
CA LYS A 151 -1.60 5.68 15.07
C LYS A 151 -0.60 6.29 16.08
N PRO A 152 -1.03 6.88 17.22
CA PRO A 152 -0.07 7.48 18.16
C PRO A 152 0.93 6.47 18.72
N ASP A 153 0.49 5.23 18.96
CA ASP A 153 1.37 4.17 19.47
C ASP A 153 2.33 3.68 18.38
N TRP A 154 1.83 3.51 17.15
CA TRP A 154 2.66 3.18 15.99
C TRP A 154 3.72 4.25 15.71
N ASP A 155 3.35 5.54 15.76
CA ASP A 155 4.29 6.65 15.55
C ASP A 155 5.40 6.65 16.60
N ARG A 156 5.07 6.38 17.88
CA ARG A 156 6.05 6.23 18.98
C ARG A 156 6.99 5.03 18.79
N GLN A 157 6.53 4.01 18.09
CA GLN A 157 7.27 2.80 17.74
C GLN A 157 8.02 2.93 16.41
N PHE A 158 8.03 4.12 15.79
CA PHE A 158 8.59 4.36 14.45
C PHE A 158 7.96 3.48 13.36
N ILE A 159 6.71 3.06 13.56
CA ILE A 159 5.92 2.31 12.60
C ILE A 159 5.11 3.31 11.77
N ARG A 160 5.39 3.37 10.48
CA ARG A 160 4.66 4.20 9.54
C ARG A 160 3.44 3.46 9.02
N TYR A 161 2.26 3.95 9.38
CA TYR A 161 1.02 3.58 8.73
C TYR A 161 0.70 4.55 7.57
N SER A 162 0.25 4.02 6.45
CA SER A 162 -0.30 4.82 5.35
C SER A 162 -1.50 4.13 4.70
N ALA A 163 -2.51 4.91 4.36
CA ALA A 163 -3.64 4.47 3.57
C ALA A 163 -3.53 5.15 2.19
N LEU A 164 -3.18 4.37 1.17
CA LEU A 164 -3.05 4.87 -0.20
C LEU A 164 -4.43 5.38 -0.69
N PRO A 165 -4.47 6.28 -1.68
CA PRO A 165 -5.73 6.70 -2.31
C PRO A 165 -6.53 5.49 -2.79
N GLU A 166 -7.86 5.65 -2.80
CA GLU A 166 -8.75 4.64 -3.37
C GLU A 166 -8.37 4.31 -4.80
N ARG A 167 -8.35 3.02 -5.10
CA ARG A 167 -8.23 2.49 -6.46
C ARG A 167 -9.45 1.62 -6.71
N GLY A 168 -10.46 2.21 -7.32
CA GLY A 168 -11.80 1.62 -7.39
C GLY A 168 -12.37 1.47 -5.98
N PHE A 169 -12.89 0.28 -5.66
CA PHE A 169 -13.62 0.00 -4.41
C PHE A 169 -12.72 -0.44 -3.27
N HIS A 170 -11.41 -0.35 -3.44
CA HIS A 170 -10.43 -0.81 -2.47
C HIS A 170 -9.44 0.28 -2.11
N ARG A 171 -8.93 0.15 -0.89
CA ARG A 171 -7.83 0.93 -0.37
C ARG A 171 -6.70 -0.02 0.00
N ILE A 172 -5.48 0.38 -0.31
CA ILE A 172 -4.29 -0.35 0.13
C ILE A 172 -3.79 0.30 1.41
N LEU A 173 -3.87 -0.44 2.51
CA LEU A 173 -3.28 -0.06 3.78
C LEU A 173 -1.86 -0.62 3.83
N LYS A 174 -0.90 0.18 4.28
CA LYS A 174 0.50 -0.19 4.35
C LYS A 174 1.06 0.15 5.72
N ILE A 175 1.73 -0.82 6.33
CA ILE A 175 2.51 -0.67 7.57
C ILE A 175 3.97 -0.89 7.20
N GLU A 176 4.85 0.01 7.65
CA GLU A 176 6.30 -0.04 7.42
C GLU A 176 7.07 0.29 8.70
N GLY A 177 8.22 -0.35 8.91
CA GLY A 177 9.13 -0.04 10.00
C GLY A 177 10.44 -0.84 9.90
N GLU A 178 11.47 -0.38 10.60
CA GLU A 178 12.77 -1.07 10.66
C GLU A 178 12.71 -2.31 11.56
N ASP A 179 12.01 -2.23 12.69
CA ASP A 179 11.86 -3.35 13.61
C ASP A 179 10.79 -4.35 13.13
N ARG A 180 11.24 -5.53 12.70
CA ARG A 180 10.40 -6.62 12.21
C ARG A 180 9.35 -7.08 13.23
N GLN A 181 9.68 -7.14 14.51
CA GLN A 181 8.76 -7.63 15.55
C GLN A 181 7.66 -6.60 15.82
N LEU A 182 8.02 -5.32 15.92
CA LEU A 182 7.05 -4.24 16.07
C LEU A 182 6.13 -4.15 14.85
N VAL A 183 6.67 -4.27 13.63
CA VAL A 183 5.85 -4.33 12.40
C VAL A 183 4.91 -5.53 12.41
N ALA A 184 5.37 -6.70 12.86
CA ALA A 184 4.51 -7.89 12.97
C ALA A 184 3.39 -7.71 14.01
N GLN A 185 3.66 -7.03 15.13
CA GLN A 185 2.64 -6.69 16.13
C GLN A 185 1.60 -5.71 15.56
N ALA A 186 2.05 -4.63 14.92
CA ALA A 186 1.17 -3.66 14.26
C ALA A 186 0.35 -4.30 13.13
N LYS A 187 0.97 -5.20 12.34
CA LYS A 187 0.29 -6.02 11.33
C LYS A 187 -0.87 -6.79 11.95
N ARG A 188 -0.65 -7.52 13.06
CA ARG A 188 -1.70 -8.30 13.74
C ARG A 188 -2.82 -7.41 14.29
N ALA A 189 -2.47 -6.27 14.87
CA ALA A 189 -3.44 -5.31 15.38
C ALA A 189 -4.34 -4.78 14.25
N LEU A 190 -3.75 -4.34 13.13
CA LEU A 190 -4.51 -3.89 11.97
C LEU A 190 -5.34 -5.02 11.37
N GLU A 191 -4.77 -6.21 11.22
CA GLU A 191 -5.44 -7.40 10.69
C GLU A 191 -6.67 -7.78 11.51
N LYS A 192 -6.60 -7.70 12.84
CA LYS A 192 -7.76 -7.90 13.73
C LYS A 192 -8.90 -6.92 13.41
N VAL A 193 -8.57 -5.64 13.20
CA VAL A 193 -9.55 -4.59 12.89
C VAL A 193 -10.20 -4.81 11.52
N ILE A 194 -9.41 -5.09 10.47
CA ILE A 194 -9.89 -5.22 9.09
C ILE A 194 -10.46 -6.60 8.74
N THR A 195 -10.33 -7.58 9.63
CA THR A 195 -10.94 -8.92 9.48
C THR A 195 -12.37 -8.95 10.01
N GLY A 196 -12.72 -7.99 10.89
CA GLY A 196 -14.05 -7.87 11.49
C GLY A 196 -14.40 -9.01 12.43
N THR A 197 -15.53 -8.86 13.10
CA THR A 197 -16.02 -9.82 14.10
C THR A 197 -17.11 -10.68 13.48
N VAL A 198 -16.99 -12.01 13.63
CA VAL A 198 -18.05 -12.94 13.20
C VAL A 198 -19.27 -12.72 14.09
N LEU A 199 -20.42 -12.49 13.46
CA LEU A 199 -21.68 -12.31 14.17
C LEU A 199 -22.22 -13.66 14.63
N THR A 200 -22.42 -13.79 15.94
CA THR A 200 -22.92 -15.01 16.59
C THR A 200 -24.11 -14.71 17.50
N MET A 201 -25.05 -15.64 17.59
CA MET A 201 -26.15 -15.65 18.56
C MET A 201 -26.14 -17.00 19.28
N ASP A 202 -26.23 -16.98 20.62
CA ASP A 202 -26.20 -18.18 21.47
C ASP A 202 -25.03 -19.13 21.16
N GLY A 203 -23.86 -18.56 20.86
CA GLY A 203 -22.64 -19.31 20.49
C GLY A 203 -22.64 -19.92 19.10
N LYS A 204 -23.66 -19.65 18.27
CA LYS A 204 -23.75 -20.13 16.88
C LYS A 204 -23.60 -18.98 15.89
N ASN A 205 -22.93 -19.24 14.77
CA ASN A 205 -22.83 -18.26 13.69
C ASN A 205 -24.22 -17.89 13.18
N ILE A 206 -24.49 -16.60 13.07
CA ILE A 206 -25.65 -16.12 12.34
C ILE A 206 -25.41 -16.45 10.88
N TRP A 207 -26.26 -17.29 10.30
CA TRP A 207 -26.20 -17.62 8.88
C TRP A 207 -27.58 -17.95 8.33
N TYR A 208 -27.83 -17.48 7.11
CA TYR A 208 -29.01 -17.86 6.35
C TYR A 208 -28.61 -18.02 4.89
N SER A 209 -28.62 -19.27 4.40
CA SER A 209 -28.20 -19.63 3.04
C SER A 209 -29.15 -19.05 1.99
N ASN A 210 -30.46 -19.11 2.25
CA ASN A 210 -31.53 -18.63 1.36
C ASN A 210 -31.83 -17.14 1.49
N LEU A 211 -30.88 -16.33 1.96
CA LEU A 211 -31.07 -14.89 2.07
C LEU A 211 -31.19 -14.26 0.67
N LYS A 212 -32.41 -14.27 0.12
CA LYS A 212 -32.82 -13.47 -1.03
C LYS A 212 -33.17 -12.09 -0.50
N ILE A 213 -32.18 -11.20 -0.47
CA ILE A 213 -32.40 -9.85 0.04
C ILE A 213 -33.29 -9.10 -0.97
N SER A 214 -34.59 -9.03 -0.68
CA SER A 214 -35.47 -8.09 -1.38
C SER A 214 -34.98 -6.65 -1.16
N LYS A 215 -35.34 -5.72 -2.05
CA LYS A 215 -35.04 -4.28 -1.88
C LYS A 215 -35.45 -3.73 -0.50
N ASN A 216 -36.43 -4.36 0.16
CA ASN A 216 -36.87 -4.00 1.50
C ASN A 216 -35.95 -4.57 2.59
N ALA A 217 -35.54 -5.84 2.46
CA ALA A 217 -34.57 -6.46 3.37
C ALA A 217 -33.21 -5.75 3.29
N TYR A 218 -32.79 -5.30 2.11
CA TYR A 218 -31.55 -4.55 1.92
C TYR A 218 -31.61 -3.19 2.61
N ARG A 219 -32.72 -2.46 2.44
CA ARG A 219 -32.96 -1.19 3.13
C ARG A 219 -32.97 -1.35 4.65
N LYS A 220 -33.50 -2.47 5.17
CA LYS A 220 -33.42 -2.79 6.60
C LYS A 220 -31.97 -3.05 7.02
N LEU A 221 -31.19 -3.81 6.26
CA LEU A 221 -29.77 -4.04 6.55
C LEU A 221 -28.96 -2.73 6.54
N GLN A 222 -29.13 -1.88 5.52
CA GLN A 222 -28.50 -0.55 5.47
C GLN A 222 -28.91 0.35 6.64
N LYS A 223 -30.16 0.22 7.09
CA LYS A 223 -30.63 0.93 8.29
C LYS A 223 -29.89 0.42 9.54
N ILE A 224 -29.72 -0.89 9.72
CA ILE A 224 -28.93 -1.46 10.82
C ILE A 224 -27.51 -0.89 10.79
N GLU A 225 -26.86 -0.91 9.63
CA GLU A 225 -25.50 -0.42 9.44
C GLU A 225 -25.35 1.06 9.81
N ARG A 226 -26.24 1.91 9.30
CA ARG A 226 -26.23 3.35 9.60
C ARG A 226 -26.52 3.63 11.06
N ASP A 227 -27.56 3.01 11.62
CA ASP A 227 -28.04 3.32 12.96
C ASP A 227 -27.06 2.82 14.05
N LEU A 228 -26.26 1.79 13.73
CA LEU A 228 -25.24 1.23 14.63
C LEU A 228 -23.80 1.62 14.29
N GLU A 229 -23.58 2.42 13.24
CA GLU A 229 -22.25 2.75 12.69
C GLU A 229 -21.38 1.51 12.44
N VAL A 230 -21.98 0.45 11.87
CA VAL A 230 -21.28 -0.78 11.49
C VAL A 230 -21.46 -1.07 10.01
N VAL A 231 -20.56 -1.85 9.45
CA VAL A 231 -20.72 -2.48 8.13
C VAL A 231 -20.83 -3.98 8.33
N ILE A 232 -21.84 -4.59 7.71
CA ILE A 232 -22.08 -6.03 7.76
C ILE A 232 -21.74 -6.59 6.37
N VAL A 233 -20.77 -7.50 6.35
CA VAL A 233 -20.38 -8.24 5.15
C VAL A 233 -20.79 -9.69 5.32
N ARG A 234 -21.42 -10.21 4.28
CA ARG A 234 -21.73 -11.64 4.19
C ARG A 234 -20.51 -12.39 3.66
N ASP A 235 -19.89 -13.22 4.50
CA ASP A 235 -18.79 -14.10 4.11
C ASP A 235 -19.37 -15.46 3.68
N ILE A 236 -19.63 -15.60 2.39
CA ILE A 236 -20.31 -16.78 1.84
C ILE A 236 -19.44 -18.02 1.94
N ARG A 237 -18.12 -17.87 1.75
CA ARG A 237 -17.16 -18.99 1.85
C ARG A 237 -17.16 -19.58 3.25
N ALA A 238 -17.13 -18.71 4.26
CA ALA A 238 -17.12 -19.15 5.66
C ALA A 238 -18.54 -19.31 6.26
N SER A 239 -19.59 -19.16 5.45
CA SER A 239 -21.00 -19.25 5.85
C SER A 239 -21.31 -18.47 7.12
N ASN A 240 -20.89 -17.20 7.16
CA ASN A 240 -21.16 -16.32 8.28
C ASN A 240 -21.34 -14.86 7.85
N PHE A 241 -21.78 -14.02 8.78
CA PHE A 241 -21.71 -12.57 8.65
C PHE A 241 -20.57 -12.03 9.51
N ARG A 242 -19.85 -11.05 8.97
CA ARG A 242 -18.84 -10.28 9.69
C ARG A 242 -19.32 -8.85 9.85
N ALA A 243 -19.17 -8.29 11.04
CA ALA A 243 -19.37 -6.88 11.29
C ALA A 243 -18.05 -6.14 11.46
N PHE A 244 -18.02 -4.91 10.97
CA PHE A 244 -16.90 -3.99 11.02
C PHE A 244 -17.39 -2.68 11.64
N GLY A 245 -16.80 -2.28 12.75
CA GLY A 245 -17.22 -1.10 13.49
C GLY A 245 -16.86 -1.21 14.96
N PRO A 246 -17.38 -0.32 15.82
CA PRO A 246 -17.10 -0.33 17.25
C PRO A 246 -17.59 -1.62 17.92
N GLU A 247 -16.74 -2.23 18.76
CA GLU A 247 -16.99 -3.55 19.37
C GLU A 247 -18.27 -3.57 20.21
N GLU A 248 -18.57 -2.45 20.87
CA GLU A 248 -19.78 -2.26 21.67
C GLU A 248 -21.08 -2.25 20.85
N ARG A 249 -21.01 -1.97 19.54
CA ARG A 249 -22.16 -1.95 18.63
C ARG A 249 -22.36 -3.27 17.89
N VAL A 250 -21.33 -4.10 17.81
CA VAL A 250 -21.35 -5.39 17.10
C VAL A 250 -22.38 -6.35 17.69
N ALA A 251 -22.49 -6.42 19.03
CA ALA A 251 -23.48 -7.29 19.70
C ALA A 251 -24.92 -6.91 19.32
N GLN A 252 -25.22 -5.60 19.34
CA GLN A 252 -26.54 -5.09 18.93
C GLN A 252 -26.83 -5.34 17.45
N ALA A 253 -25.80 -5.28 16.60
CA ALA A 253 -25.91 -5.60 15.18
C ALA A 253 -26.23 -7.09 14.97
N ALA A 254 -25.64 -7.98 15.78
CA ALA A 254 -25.92 -9.41 15.77
C ALA A 254 -27.40 -9.68 16.07
N GLU A 255 -27.92 -9.11 17.17
CA GLU A 255 -29.32 -9.27 17.57
C GLU A 255 -30.29 -8.77 16.50
N THR A 256 -30.05 -7.56 15.96
CA THR A 256 -30.93 -6.95 14.96
C THR A 256 -30.89 -7.71 13.63
N LEU A 257 -29.72 -8.22 13.24
CA LEU A 257 -29.57 -9.05 12.06
C LEU A 257 -30.30 -10.39 12.23
N GLN A 258 -30.22 -11.00 13.41
CA GLN A 258 -30.93 -12.24 13.72
C GLN A 258 -32.45 -12.05 13.60
N GLN A 259 -32.99 -10.97 14.18
CA GLN A 259 -34.41 -10.62 14.05
C GLN A 259 -34.82 -10.45 12.58
N LEU A 260 -34.01 -9.73 11.78
CA LEU A 260 -34.26 -9.57 10.35
C LEU A 260 -34.29 -10.92 9.62
N ILE A 261 -33.37 -11.82 9.94
CA ILE A 261 -33.32 -13.16 9.35
C ILE A 261 -34.55 -13.97 9.73
N ASP A 262 -35.00 -13.91 10.97
CA ASP A 262 -36.17 -14.66 11.43
C ASP A 262 -37.48 -14.14 10.84
N GLU A 263 -37.60 -12.81 10.64
CA GLU A 263 -38.69 -12.22 9.85
C GLU A 263 -38.72 -12.74 8.41
N LEU A 264 -37.54 -12.85 7.77
CA LEU A 264 -37.44 -13.34 6.39
C LEU A 264 -37.77 -14.83 6.28
N LYS A 265 -37.32 -15.65 7.24
CA LYS A 265 -37.71 -17.07 7.32
C LYS A 265 -39.23 -17.22 7.43
N ALA A 266 -39.88 -16.44 8.31
CA ALA A 266 -41.33 -16.47 8.48
C ALA A 266 -42.08 -16.11 7.17
N GLY A 267 -41.57 -15.11 6.42
CA GLY A 267 -42.10 -14.74 5.11
C GLY A 267 -41.94 -15.81 4.03
N ASP A 268 -40.79 -16.50 3.99
CA ASP A 268 -40.53 -17.61 3.07
C ASP A 268 -41.47 -18.81 3.32
N HIS A 269 -41.82 -19.08 4.58
CA HIS A 269 -42.80 -20.09 4.93
C HIS A 269 -44.23 -19.72 4.50
N ALA A 270 -44.58 -18.42 4.46
CA ALA A 270 -45.88 -17.96 4.00
C ALA A 270 -46.03 -18.03 2.47
N ILE A 271 -44.97 -17.74 1.71
CA ILE A 271 -44.98 -17.78 0.23
C ILE A 271 -45.01 -19.22 -0.30
N LYS A 272 -44.44 -20.21 0.41
CA LYS A 272 -44.59 -21.63 0.00
C LYS A 272 -46.04 -22.14 0.00
N LYS A 273 -46.98 -21.43 0.64
CA LYS A 273 -48.41 -21.79 0.66
C LYS A 273 -49.23 -21.16 -0.46
N ALA A 274 -48.69 -20.16 -1.15
CA ALA A 274 -49.39 -19.53 -2.25
C ALA A 274 -48.38 -18.93 -3.24
N VAL A 275 -48.59 -19.25 -4.51
CA VAL A 275 -48.46 -18.35 -5.67
C VAL A 275 -47.55 -18.87 -6.79
N SER A 276 -48.25 -19.15 -7.89
CA SER A 276 -47.94 -19.05 -9.32
C SER A 276 -47.06 -17.85 -9.74
N PRO A 277 -46.42 -17.87 -10.92
CA PRO A 277 -45.31 -16.97 -11.21
C PRO A 277 -45.77 -15.55 -11.57
N VAL A 278 -45.29 -14.55 -10.83
CA VAL A 278 -45.41 -13.12 -11.20
C VAL A 278 -44.04 -12.63 -11.67
N LYS A 279 -43.97 -12.20 -12.93
CA LYS A 279 -42.80 -11.60 -13.59
C LYS A 279 -42.29 -10.38 -12.81
N ARG A 280 -40.98 -10.28 -12.59
CA ARG A 280 -40.32 -9.10 -12.00
C ARG A 280 -39.42 -8.45 -13.04
N GLN A 281 -39.72 -7.19 -13.38
CA GLN A 281 -38.85 -6.28 -14.12
C GLN A 281 -38.08 -5.37 -13.14
N GLN A 282 -36.78 -5.21 -13.43
CA GLN A 282 -35.85 -4.10 -13.12
C GLN A 282 -35.33 -3.84 -11.69
N LEU A 283 -34.02 -4.05 -11.50
CA LEU A 283 -32.98 -2.99 -11.42
C LEU A 283 -31.57 -3.65 -11.51
N GLU A 284 -30.76 -3.21 -12.48
CA GLU A 284 -29.74 -3.98 -13.21
C GLU A 284 -28.26 -3.64 -12.89
N THR A 285 -27.91 -3.25 -11.66
CA THR A 285 -26.50 -2.86 -11.34
C THR A 285 -25.91 -3.49 -10.09
N ASP A 286 -26.74 -4.11 -9.24
CA ASP A 286 -26.28 -4.67 -7.97
C ASP A 286 -25.91 -6.13 -8.12
N CYS A 287 -24.75 -6.48 -7.59
CA CYS A 287 -24.29 -7.86 -7.59
C CYS A 287 -25.20 -8.74 -6.73
N PRO A 288 -25.74 -9.86 -7.22
CA PRO A 288 -26.66 -10.71 -6.46
C PRO A 288 -25.97 -11.57 -5.37
N ILE A 289 -24.68 -11.35 -5.13
CA ILE A 289 -23.88 -12.09 -4.16
C ILE A 289 -23.47 -11.18 -3.00
N CYS A 290 -22.85 -10.03 -3.30
CA CYS A 290 -22.46 -9.00 -2.32
C CYS A 290 -23.62 -8.03 -2.04
N PHE A 291 -24.63 -7.96 -2.93
CA PHE A 291 -25.77 -7.05 -2.91
C PHE A 291 -25.41 -5.57 -2.78
N GLY A 292 -24.19 -5.21 -3.19
CA GLY A 292 -23.78 -3.84 -3.45
C GLY A 292 -23.68 -3.60 -4.96
N GLU A 293 -23.47 -2.34 -5.34
CA GLU A 293 -23.10 -1.98 -6.72
C GLU A 293 -21.94 -2.88 -7.16
N ALA A 294 -22.09 -3.53 -8.33
CA ALA A 294 -21.18 -4.58 -8.73
C ALA A 294 -19.75 -4.06 -8.95
N GLU A 295 -18.86 -4.43 -8.05
CA GLU A 295 -17.44 -4.04 -8.06
C GLU A 295 -16.64 -4.92 -9.03
N GLU A 296 -15.83 -4.35 -9.94
CA GLU A 296 -15.15 -5.10 -11.02
C GLU A 296 -16.16 -6.01 -11.76
N SER A 297 -17.22 -5.37 -12.25
CA SER A 297 -18.43 -6.02 -12.66
C SER A 297 -18.23 -7.02 -13.80
N LEU A 298 -18.72 -8.23 -13.60
CA LEU A 298 -18.85 -9.23 -14.65
C LEU A 298 -20.34 -9.39 -14.98
N GLN A 299 -20.71 -9.02 -16.20
CA GLN A 299 -22.04 -9.25 -16.72
C GLN A 299 -22.09 -10.63 -17.38
N THR A 300 -23.04 -11.45 -16.93
CA THR A 300 -23.30 -12.78 -17.49
C THR A 300 -24.19 -12.67 -18.73
N SER A 301 -24.22 -13.71 -19.58
CA SER A 301 -25.09 -13.75 -20.77
C SER A 301 -26.58 -13.69 -20.43
N CYS A 302 -26.96 -14.07 -19.20
CA CYS A 302 -28.33 -13.94 -18.67
C CYS A 302 -28.67 -12.50 -18.24
N GLY A 303 -27.73 -11.55 -18.38
CA GLY A 303 -27.91 -10.12 -18.06
C GLY A 303 -27.54 -9.71 -16.63
N HIS A 304 -27.35 -10.66 -15.70
CA HIS A 304 -27.00 -10.35 -14.31
C HIS A 304 -25.55 -9.88 -14.19
N ILE A 305 -25.34 -8.84 -13.38
CA ILE A 305 -24.03 -8.26 -13.08
C ILE A 305 -23.57 -8.75 -11.71
N TYR A 306 -22.31 -9.19 -11.58
CA TYR A 306 -21.71 -9.67 -10.33
C TYR A 306 -20.47 -8.84 -9.97
N CYS A 307 -20.22 -8.66 -8.66
CA CYS A 307 -18.91 -8.31 -8.12
C CYS A 307 -17.91 -9.35 -8.70
N GLY A 308 -16.79 -8.95 -9.30
CA GLY A 308 -15.83 -9.88 -9.94
C GLY A 308 -15.33 -10.95 -8.96
N LEU A 309 -15.05 -10.55 -7.73
CA LEU A 309 -14.69 -11.48 -6.64
C LEU A 309 -15.84 -12.44 -6.31
N CYS A 310 -17.08 -11.95 -6.25
CA CYS A 310 -18.24 -12.78 -5.97
C CYS A 310 -18.48 -13.84 -7.05
N PHE A 311 -18.29 -13.47 -8.31
CA PHE A 311 -18.39 -14.41 -9.43
C PHE A 311 -17.30 -15.49 -9.34
N PHE A 312 -16.05 -15.11 -9.08
CA PHE A 312 -14.95 -16.05 -8.88
C PHE A 312 -15.17 -17.00 -7.70
N GLN A 313 -15.71 -16.49 -6.59
CA GLN A 313 -16.06 -17.30 -5.42
C GLN A 313 -17.16 -18.32 -5.74
N MET A 314 -18.17 -17.92 -6.53
CA MET A 314 -19.22 -18.80 -7.02
C MET A 314 -18.64 -19.91 -7.92
N CYS A 315 -17.70 -19.58 -8.82
CA CYS A 315 -17.00 -20.56 -9.67
C CYS A 315 -16.27 -21.62 -8.83
N GLN A 316 -15.51 -21.22 -7.82
CA GLN A 316 -14.77 -22.18 -6.98
C GLN A 316 -15.68 -23.12 -6.18
N ALA A 317 -16.81 -22.61 -5.68
CA ALA A 317 -17.76 -23.42 -4.93
C ALA A 317 -18.38 -24.52 -5.80
N GLU A 318 -18.71 -24.22 -7.06
CA GLU A 318 -19.27 -25.22 -7.98
C GLU A 318 -18.20 -26.22 -8.45
N ALA A 319 -16.96 -25.79 -8.65
CA ALA A 319 -15.83 -26.66 -9.03
C ALA A 319 -15.48 -27.69 -7.95
N SER A 320 -15.91 -27.46 -6.70
CA SER A 320 -15.66 -28.37 -5.57
C SER A 320 -16.71 -29.49 -5.44
N ARG A 321 -17.74 -29.52 -6.30
CA ARG A 321 -18.78 -30.55 -6.29
C ARG A 321 -18.45 -31.69 -7.27
N PRO A 322 -18.66 -32.97 -6.91
CA PRO A 322 -18.52 -34.07 -7.86
C PRO A 322 -19.67 -34.04 -8.89
N GLY A 323 -19.32 -33.87 -10.16
CA GLY A 323 -20.27 -33.80 -11.28
C GLY A 323 -19.83 -32.82 -12.37
N ASP A 324 -20.69 -32.62 -13.37
CA ASP A 324 -20.45 -31.64 -14.42
C ASP A 324 -20.51 -30.21 -13.86
N PHE A 325 -19.47 -29.43 -14.14
CA PHE A 325 -19.34 -28.05 -13.69
C PHE A 325 -20.30 -27.13 -14.47
N SER A 326 -21.29 -26.55 -13.80
CA SER A 326 -22.23 -25.61 -14.41
C SER A 326 -22.56 -24.45 -13.47
N ILE A 327 -22.19 -23.24 -13.89
CA ILE A 327 -22.59 -22.01 -13.20
C ILE A 327 -23.90 -21.52 -13.80
N SER A 328 -24.99 -21.61 -13.04
CA SER A 328 -26.29 -21.06 -13.43
C SER A 328 -26.65 -19.83 -12.59
N CYS A 329 -27.25 -18.83 -13.23
CA CYS A 329 -27.79 -17.67 -12.51
C CYS A 329 -28.88 -18.20 -11.56
N THR A 330 -28.73 -17.99 -10.24
CA THR A 330 -29.65 -18.52 -9.19
C THR A 330 -31.07 -17.95 -9.24
N HIS A 331 -31.35 -17.11 -10.23
CA HIS A 331 -32.64 -16.49 -10.55
C HIS A 331 -33.21 -16.87 -11.92
N SER A 332 -32.75 -17.98 -12.52
CA SER A 332 -33.32 -18.52 -13.75
C SER A 332 -34.63 -19.27 -13.47
N LEU A 333 -35.72 -18.52 -13.21
CA LEU A 333 -37.11 -18.94 -13.43
C LEU A 333 -37.93 -17.74 -13.91
#